data_AF-A0A9P1F4U0-F1
#
_entry.id   AF-A0A9P1F4U0-F1
#
_cell.length_a   1.000
_cell.length_b   1.000
_cell.length_c   1.000
_cell.angle_alpha   90.00
_cell.angle_beta   90.00
_cell.angle_gamma   90.00
#
_symmetry.space_group_name_H-M   'P 1'
#
loop_
_entity.id
_entity.type
_entity.pdbx_description
1 polymer ?
#
loop_
_entity_poly.entity_id
_entity_poly.type
_entity_poly.pdbx_seq_one_letter_code
_entity_poly.pdbx_strand_id
1 'polypeptide(L)'
;MKMFFLFLLASVLGSSQCFDFIRNAFNYVNEMADPCYDFYRHACPKFSARSEMLITRLYNPILQKHLTKQSDNIWENIAIEETLRNIHLNELPAPDDYFLEMFFTRCETGEDTRPLLLMLQELLHEKGQTECFTTGCLLPIADDNNCTRAVAFLGQRIHSLQYDSFKLVAGGLADYLNTLKVYLEGAGIILDANLRDGVSGVKDVVDEIIFTVEEWIEATPWVIKNDVVGPIKAEIEQLNLFDNYAQVLRDDLDALLTLEQNYLTCLRRIGNSEQSEVFCLFYAQQTQTKTPLIHEFYNYLNAGNFHPNLYFSYYFYDLMQNVEELAGVLGSTGIVAGHEVSHTLIENVNRLELIPFFSNESMQCVMNQYERTCDEFRETSCYTADHQIDENGSDILGVQLAYNIFKKEYEGREQDEYIKLRSRVVTYQQLFFYGFAFTFCLNSPMQHSPMDVHAAMNVRINAMANHPAFQEAFQCSDNSRMMSTVKEQCLIFGEGAPETRKF
;
A
#
# COMPACT_ATOMS: atom_id res chain seq x y z
N MET A 1 -28.68 18.66 38.01
CA MET A 1 -29.52 19.73 37.43
C MET A 1 -29.62 19.44 35.95
N LYS A 2 -30.82 19.12 35.48
CA LYS A 2 -31.14 18.68 34.11
C LYS A 2 -30.89 19.82 33.12
N MET A 3 -30.39 19.52 31.93
CA MET A 3 -30.82 20.26 30.73
C MET A 3 -30.79 19.34 29.51
N PHE A 4 -31.97 18.75 29.25
CA PHE A 4 -32.38 18.27 27.94
C PHE A 4 -32.47 19.48 27.01
N PHE A 5 -31.85 19.40 25.83
CA PHE A 5 -32.28 20.20 24.68
C PHE A 5 -32.76 19.24 23.60
N LEU A 6 -34.08 19.15 23.46
CA LEU A 6 -34.72 18.72 22.23
C LEU A 6 -34.46 19.79 21.17
N PHE A 7 -33.87 19.39 20.05
CA PHE A 7 -34.16 20.01 18.76
C PHE A 7 -34.64 18.92 17.80
N LEU A 8 -35.96 18.88 17.62
CA LEU A 8 -36.66 18.10 16.62
C LEU A 8 -37.25 19.11 15.63
N LEU A 9 -36.57 19.31 14.52
CA LEU A 9 -37.16 19.94 13.34
C LEU A 9 -36.52 19.32 12.10
N ALA A 10 -37.37 18.59 11.39
CA ALA A 10 -37.05 17.73 10.28
C ALA A 10 -36.47 18.51 9.09
N SER A 11 -35.24 18.18 8.72
CA SER A 11 -34.78 18.24 7.34
C SER A 11 -34.89 16.83 6.77
N VAL A 12 -36.04 16.48 6.19
CA VAL A 12 -36.12 15.39 5.21
C VAL A 12 -35.52 15.93 3.90
N LEU A 13 -34.21 16.15 3.91
CA LEU A 13 -33.41 16.06 2.71
C LEU A 13 -33.13 14.56 2.59
N GLY A 14 -33.48 13.94 1.48
CA GLY A 14 -33.28 12.50 1.28
C GLY A 14 -31.86 12.14 1.67
N SER A 15 -31.70 11.45 2.80
CA SER A 15 -30.43 10.87 3.19
C SER A 15 -30.16 9.83 2.12
N SER A 16 -29.32 10.16 1.14
CA SER A 16 -28.51 9.13 0.51
C SER A 16 -27.74 8.51 1.67
N GLN A 17 -28.25 7.40 2.20
CA GLN A 17 -27.57 6.67 3.25
C GLN A 17 -26.17 6.38 2.69
N CYS A 18 -25.13 6.80 3.42
CA CYS A 18 -23.75 6.55 3.02
C CYS A 18 -23.57 5.04 2.80
N PHE A 19 -22.65 4.67 1.92
CA PHE A 19 -22.41 3.26 1.63
C PHE A 19 -21.80 2.58 2.86
N ASP A 20 -22.61 1.80 3.57
CA ASP A 20 -22.12 0.97 4.67
C ASP A 20 -21.64 -0.38 4.13
N PHE A 21 -20.32 -0.53 4.00
CA PHE A 21 -19.71 -1.76 3.51
C PHE A 21 -20.11 -2.99 4.34
N ILE A 22 -20.03 -2.90 5.67
CA ILE A 22 -20.23 -4.04 6.57
C ILE A 22 -21.67 -4.53 6.47
N ARG A 23 -22.64 -3.61 6.49
CA ARG A 23 -24.06 -3.93 6.30
C ARG A 23 -24.33 -4.58 4.95
N ASN A 24 -23.67 -4.14 3.89
CA ASN A 24 -23.80 -4.74 2.56
C ASN A 24 -23.14 -6.12 2.47
N ALA A 25 -22.01 -6.32 3.15
CA ALA A 25 -21.26 -7.58 3.19
C ALA A 25 -22.07 -8.73 3.83
N PHE A 26 -22.95 -8.44 4.80
CA PHE A 26 -23.85 -9.45 5.38
C PHE A 26 -24.76 -10.16 4.36
N ASN A 27 -25.05 -9.55 3.21
CA ASN A 27 -25.82 -10.21 2.14
C ASN A 27 -25.09 -11.41 1.53
N TYR A 28 -23.78 -11.54 1.79
CA TYR A 28 -22.95 -12.62 1.29
C TYR A 28 -22.71 -13.71 2.32
N VAL A 29 -23.06 -13.54 3.60
CA VAL A 29 -22.79 -14.55 4.64
C VAL A 29 -23.54 -15.85 4.35
N ASN A 30 -22.86 -16.99 4.53
CA ASN A 30 -23.51 -18.29 4.51
C ASN A 30 -24.12 -18.61 5.87
N GLU A 31 -25.36 -18.17 6.07
CA GLU A 31 -26.12 -18.34 7.31
C GLU A 31 -26.31 -19.81 7.74
N MET A 32 -26.15 -20.76 6.81
CA MET A 32 -26.26 -22.21 7.05
C MET A 32 -24.95 -22.86 7.48
N ALA A 33 -23.81 -22.21 7.22
CA ALA A 33 -22.52 -22.68 7.70
C ALA A 33 -22.34 -22.33 9.18
N ASP A 34 -21.76 -23.26 9.93
CA ASP A 34 -21.43 -23.06 11.34
C ASP A 34 -20.10 -22.30 11.47
N PRO A 35 -20.10 -21.09 12.09
CA PRO A 35 -18.86 -20.33 12.31
C PRO A 35 -17.85 -21.07 13.21
N CYS A 36 -18.30 -21.99 14.07
CA CYS A 36 -17.43 -22.83 14.89
C CYS A 36 -16.84 -24.02 14.13
N TYR A 37 -17.31 -24.29 12.91
CA TYR A 37 -16.73 -25.30 12.03
C TYR A 37 -15.70 -24.71 11.06
N ASP A 38 -16.00 -23.56 10.46
CA ASP A 38 -15.12 -22.84 9.54
C ASP A 38 -15.59 -21.38 9.42
N PHE A 39 -14.99 -20.47 10.18
CA PHE A 39 -15.43 -19.07 10.21
C PHE A 39 -15.24 -18.39 8.85
N TYR A 40 -14.10 -18.64 8.19
CA TYR A 40 -13.85 -18.14 6.85
C TYR A 40 -14.96 -18.53 5.88
N ARG A 41 -15.36 -19.80 5.79
CA ARG A 41 -16.43 -20.21 4.87
C ARG A 41 -17.83 -19.83 5.31
N HIS A 42 -18.02 -19.54 6.59
CA HIS A 42 -19.22 -18.92 7.10
C HIS A 42 -19.37 -17.46 6.63
N ALA A 43 -18.34 -16.63 6.86
CA ALA A 43 -18.36 -15.20 6.52
C ALA A 43 -18.07 -14.92 5.04
N CYS A 44 -17.31 -15.80 4.37
CA CYS A 44 -16.82 -15.66 3.00
C CYS A 44 -17.16 -16.90 2.14
N PRO A 45 -18.42 -17.10 1.74
CA PRO A 45 -18.77 -18.18 0.84
C PRO A 45 -18.34 -17.88 -0.58
N LYS A 46 -18.30 -18.93 -1.39
CA LYS A 46 -17.95 -18.84 -2.81
C LYS A 46 -19.11 -18.17 -3.56
N PHE A 47 -18.88 -16.96 -4.08
CA PHE A 47 -19.89 -16.18 -4.78
C PHE A 47 -19.58 -15.88 -6.26
N SER A 48 -18.41 -16.26 -6.76
CA SER A 48 -18.03 -16.07 -8.17
C SER A 48 -17.00 -17.11 -8.62
N ALA A 49 -16.96 -17.36 -9.94
CA ALA A 49 -15.97 -18.23 -10.58
C ALA A 49 -14.61 -17.53 -10.78
N ARG A 50 -14.58 -16.18 -10.75
CA ARG A 50 -13.36 -15.39 -10.77
C ARG A 50 -12.99 -14.98 -9.35
N SER A 51 -11.71 -15.12 -9.02
CA SER A 51 -11.16 -14.70 -7.74
C SER A 51 -11.25 -13.19 -7.57
N GLU A 52 -11.88 -12.74 -6.49
CA GLU A 52 -12.11 -11.32 -6.19
C GLU A 52 -12.30 -11.14 -4.67
N MET A 53 -11.70 -10.09 -4.11
CA MET A 53 -11.92 -9.68 -2.72
C MET A 53 -13.30 -9.05 -2.57
N LEU A 54 -14.05 -9.43 -1.53
CA LEU A 54 -15.41 -8.90 -1.29
C LEU A 54 -15.42 -7.37 -1.16
N ILE A 55 -14.44 -6.81 -0.45
CA ILE A 55 -14.32 -5.36 -0.27
C ILE A 55 -14.11 -4.65 -1.61
N THR A 56 -13.15 -5.09 -2.42
CA THR A 56 -12.92 -4.52 -3.76
C THR A 56 -14.17 -4.62 -4.63
N ARG A 57 -14.87 -5.76 -4.61
CA ARG A 57 -16.11 -5.96 -5.36
C ARG A 57 -17.18 -4.92 -4.99
N LEU A 58 -17.44 -4.74 -3.69
CA LEU A 58 -18.52 -3.89 -3.22
C LEU A 58 -18.21 -2.40 -3.36
N TYR A 59 -16.94 -2.01 -3.23
CA TYR A 59 -16.50 -0.63 -3.46
C TYR A 59 -16.27 -0.29 -4.93
N ASN A 60 -16.09 -1.27 -5.83
CA ASN A 60 -15.78 -1.00 -7.24
C ASN A 60 -16.74 -0.01 -7.91
N PRO A 61 -18.08 -0.09 -7.77
CA PRO A 61 -18.98 0.91 -8.37
C PRO A 61 -18.76 2.34 -7.85
N ILE A 62 -18.33 2.48 -6.60
CA ILE A 62 -18.05 3.78 -5.96
C ILE A 62 -16.74 4.33 -6.49
N LEU A 63 -15.67 3.52 -6.47
CA LEU A 63 -14.37 3.88 -6.99
C LEU A 63 -14.44 4.27 -8.46
N GLN A 64 -15.12 3.49 -9.31
CA GLN A 64 -15.28 3.81 -10.73
C GLN A 64 -15.99 5.14 -10.95
N LYS A 65 -16.95 5.51 -10.08
CA LYS A 65 -17.61 6.81 -10.15
C LYS A 65 -16.63 7.96 -9.84
N HIS A 66 -15.71 7.77 -8.90
CA HIS A 66 -14.69 8.77 -8.61
C HIS A 66 -13.64 8.84 -9.73
N LEU A 67 -13.13 7.70 -10.20
CA LEU A 67 -12.19 7.65 -11.33
C LEU A 67 -12.78 8.29 -12.59
N THR A 68 -14.07 8.08 -12.88
CA THR A 68 -14.75 8.74 -14.02
C THR A 68 -14.82 10.25 -13.87
N LYS A 69 -14.88 10.80 -12.65
CA LYS A 69 -14.82 12.26 -12.45
C LYS A 69 -13.42 12.82 -12.71
N GLN A 70 -12.41 11.99 -12.52
CA GLN A 70 -11.01 12.36 -12.66
C GLN A 70 -10.48 12.16 -14.09
N SER A 71 -11.20 11.44 -14.95
CA SER A 71 -10.77 11.14 -16.33
C SER A 71 -10.53 12.38 -17.21
N ASP A 72 -11.12 13.52 -16.86
CA ASP A 72 -10.95 14.80 -17.57
C ASP A 72 -9.77 15.62 -17.02
N ASN A 73 -9.05 15.11 -16.03
CA ASN A 73 -7.89 15.80 -15.48
C ASN A 73 -6.75 15.92 -16.50
N ILE A 74 -6.04 17.04 -16.46
CA ILE A 74 -4.95 17.34 -17.41
C ILE A 74 -3.84 16.27 -17.36
N TRP A 75 -3.58 15.71 -16.20
CA TRP A 75 -2.53 14.72 -15.97
C TRP A 75 -2.87 13.32 -16.51
N GLU A 76 -4.12 13.07 -16.92
CA GLU A 76 -4.52 11.80 -17.54
C GLU A 76 -4.01 11.65 -18.97
N ASN A 77 -3.87 12.76 -19.69
CA ASN A 77 -3.56 12.80 -21.11
C ASN A 77 -2.32 13.66 -21.38
N ILE A 78 -1.15 13.13 -21.05
CA ILE A 78 0.15 13.78 -21.32
C ILE A 78 0.85 13.17 -22.54
N ALA A 79 1.57 14.00 -23.29
CA ALA A 79 2.18 13.61 -24.56
C ALA A 79 3.28 12.56 -24.36
N ILE A 80 4.09 12.68 -23.31
CA ILE A 80 5.18 11.74 -23.05
C ILE A 80 4.67 10.29 -22.89
N GLU A 81 3.51 10.11 -22.27
CA GLU A 81 2.89 8.80 -22.06
C GLU A 81 2.28 8.25 -23.37
N GLU A 82 1.68 9.11 -24.19
CA GLU A 82 1.20 8.72 -25.52
C GLU A 82 2.34 8.20 -26.40
N THR A 83 3.45 8.92 -26.43
CA THR A 83 4.65 8.51 -27.17
C THR A 83 5.22 7.20 -26.63
N LEU A 84 5.29 7.03 -25.31
CA LEU A 84 5.76 5.81 -24.67
C LEU A 84 4.95 4.57 -25.10
N ARG A 85 3.64 4.71 -25.29
CA ARG A 85 2.76 3.62 -25.78
C ARG A 85 2.98 3.27 -27.25
N ASN A 86 3.42 4.24 -28.06
CA ASN A 86 3.48 4.10 -29.52
C ASN A 86 4.86 3.67 -30.05
N ILE A 87 5.94 3.78 -29.27
CA ILE A 87 7.30 3.47 -29.74
C ILE A 87 7.60 1.95 -29.77
N HIS A 88 8.26 1.52 -30.84
CA HIS A 88 8.75 0.15 -31.02
C HIS A 88 10.17 -0.05 -30.46
N LEU A 89 10.30 -0.13 -29.13
CA LEU A 89 11.59 -0.16 -28.42
C LEU A 89 12.50 -1.37 -28.75
N ASN A 90 11.92 -2.50 -29.18
CA ASN A 90 12.69 -3.73 -29.44
C ASN A 90 13.53 -3.67 -30.72
N GLU A 91 13.28 -2.69 -31.58
CA GLU A 91 13.96 -2.52 -32.87
C GLU A 91 15.02 -1.42 -32.82
N LEU A 92 15.15 -0.74 -31.68
CA LEU A 92 16.11 0.36 -31.51
C LEU A 92 17.52 -0.17 -31.23
N PRO A 93 18.57 0.45 -31.82
CA PRO A 93 19.95 0.17 -31.49
C PRO A 93 20.28 0.65 -30.06
N ALA A 94 21.53 0.43 -29.63
CA ALA A 94 22.01 0.97 -28.36
C ALA A 94 21.88 2.51 -28.34
N PRO A 95 21.64 3.14 -27.17
CA PRO A 95 21.44 4.59 -27.10
C PRO A 95 22.57 5.42 -27.70
N ASP A 96 23.83 5.01 -27.54
CA ASP A 96 24.98 5.67 -28.16
C ASP A 96 24.92 5.59 -29.69
N ASP A 97 24.75 4.40 -30.26
CA ASP A 97 24.59 4.22 -31.71
C ASP A 97 23.42 5.05 -32.25
N TYR A 98 22.29 5.08 -31.53
CA TYR A 98 21.12 5.86 -31.88
C TYR A 98 21.40 7.37 -31.94
N PHE A 99 22.08 7.91 -30.92
CA PHE A 99 22.42 9.33 -30.85
C PHE A 99 23.44 9.72 -31.93
N LEU A 100 24.37 8.82 -32.26
CA LEU A 100 25.33 9.02 -33.36
C LEU A 100 24.64 9.04 -34.72
N GLU A 101 23.71 8.12 -34.98
CA GLU A 101 22.92 8.09 -36.22
C GLU A 101 22.07 9.35 -36.37
N MET A 102 21.41 9.77 -35.29
CA MET A 102 20.60 10.98 -35.24
C MET A 102 21.45 12.24 -35.53
N PHE A 103 22.65 12.35 -34.93
CA PHE A 103 23.57 13.45 -35.21
C PHE A 103 24.06 13.43 -36.67
N PHE A 104 24.48 12.27 -37.16
CA PHE A 104 25.01 12.11 -38.51
C PHE A 104 23.96 12.50 -39.56
N THR A 105 22.72 12.04 -39.40
CA THR A 105 21.61 12.36 -40.29
C THR A 105 21.39 13.87 -40.40
N ARG A 106 21.33 14.57 -39.26
CA ARG A 106 21.16 16.03 -39.21
C ARG A 106 22.33 16.79 -39.84
N CYS A 107 23.55 16.31 -39.61
CA CYS A 107 24.74 16.91 -40.21
C CYS A 107 24.71 16.79 -41.75
N GLU A 108 24.38 15.61 -42.29
CA GLU A 108 24.30 15.39 -43.74
C GLU A 108 23.15 16.15 -44.40
N THR A 109 22.02 16.36 -43.69
CA THR A 109 20.89 17.16 -44.19
C THR A 109 21.12 18.67 -44.06
N GLY A 110 22.22 19.10 -43.43
CA GLY A 110 22.53 20.51 -43.19
C GLY A 110 21.65 21.16 -42.13
N GLU A 111 21.00 20.37 -41.27
CA GLU A 111 20.27 20.85 -40.10
C GLU A 111 21.24 21.36 -39.01
N ASP A 112 20.77 22.29 -38.18
CA ASP A 112 21.55 22.77 -37.04
C ASP A 112 21.67 21.67 -35.98
N THR A 113 22.89 21.17 -35.78
CA THR A 113 23.19 20.11 -34.80
C THR A 113 23.47 20.65 -33.40
N ARG A 114 23.63 21.98 -33.22
CA ARG A 114 23.95 22.58 -31.93
C ARG A 114 22.92 22.27 -30.84
N PRO A 115 21.59 22.30 -31.08
CA PRO A 115 20.60 21.97 -30.05
C PRO A 115 20.73 20.53 -29.54
N LEU A 116 20.98 19.56 -30.44
CA LEU A 116 21.19 18.16 -30.07
C LEU A 116 22.48 17.99 -29.26
N LEU A 117 23.58 18.61 -29.71
CA LEU A 117 24.88 18.55 -29.01
C LEU A 117 24.81 19.19 -27.62
N LEU A 118 24.04 20.27 -27.45
CA LEU A 118 23.81 20.89 -26.13
C LEU A 118 23.10 19.93 -25.18
N MET A 119 22.05 19.26 -25.63
CA MET A 119 21.30 18.33 -24.79
C MET A 119 22.12 17.06 -24.46
N LEU A 120 22.86 16.51 -25.42
CA LEU A 120 23.81 15.42 -25.15
C LEU A 120 24.90 15.86 -24.16
N GLN A 121 25.35 17.11 -24.25
CA GLN A 121 26.31 17.69 -23.32
C GLN A 121 25.72 17.86 -21.91
N GLU A 122 24.44 18.22 -21.78
CA GLU A 122 23.76 18.28 -20.49
C GLU A 122 23.66 16.89 -19.84
N LEU A 123 23.45 15.83 -20.63
CA LEU A 123 23.47 14.44 -20.15
C LEU A 123 24.88 13.97 -19.72
N LEU A 124 25.95 14.61 -20.24
CA LEU A 124 27.34 14.30 -19.88
C LEU A 124 27.77 14.91 -18.55
N HIS A 125 27.09 15.94 -18.05
CA HIS A 125 27.50 16.65 -16.83
C HIS A 125 26.68 16.24 -15.61
N GLU A 126 27.27 16.43 -14.42
CA GLU A 126 26.52 16.33 -13.17
C GLU A 126 25.43 17.42 -13.12
N LYS A 127 24.26 17.06 -12.57
CA LYS A 127 23.12 17.98 -12.43
C LYS A 127 23.56 19.28 -11.72
N GLY A 128 23.32 20.41 -12.38
CA GLY A 128 23.63 21.74 -11.86
C GLY A 128 24.95 22.35 -12.36
N GLN A 129 25.75 21.64 -13.16
CA GLN A 129 26.92 22.22 -13.83
C GLN A 129 26.53 22.90 -15.15
N THR A 130 26.90 24.18 -15.30
CA THR A 130 26.66 24.96 -16.53
C THR A 130 27.88 25.01 -17.45
N GLU A 131 29.07 24.70 -16.93
CA GLU A 131 30.32 24.72 -17.68
C GLU A 131 30.72 23.30 -18.09
N CYS A 132 31.09 23.14 -19.36
CA CYS A 132 31.66 21.90 -19.85
C CYS A 132 33.18 21.90 -19.66
N PHE A 133 33.75 20.75 -19.32
CA PHE A 133 35.20 20.58 -19.22
C PHE A 133 35.70 19.57 -20.25
N THR A 134 36.80 19.91 -20.91
CA THR A 134 37.58 19.03 -21.80
C THR A 134 36.73 18.27 -22.83
N THR A 135 36.65 16.95 -22.72
CA THR A 135 35.95 16.05 -23.64
C THR A 135 34.43 16.16 -23.53
N GLY A 136 33.90 16.71 -22.43
CA GLY A 136 32.47 16.97 -22.24
C GLY A 136 31.92 18.12 -23.10
N CYS A 137 32.78 18.99 -23.64
CA CYS A 137 32.35 20.11 -24.49
C CYS A 137 32.02 19.68 -25.92
N LEU A 138 30.75 19.38 -26.21
CA LEU A 138 30.32 18.86 -27.52
C LEU A 138 30.09 19.94 -28.57
N LEU A 139 29.82 21.19 -28.18
CA LEU A 139 29.51 22.29 -29.11
C LEU A 139 30.50 22.50 -30.27
N PRO A 140 31.84 22.42 -30.08
CA PRO A 140 32.79 22.59 -31.17
C PRO A 140 32.65 21.58 -32.30
N ILE A 141 31.97 20.45 -32.08
CA ILE A 141 31.69 19.44 -33.11
C ILE A 141 30.71 19.99 -34.17
N ALA A 142 29.83 20.92 -33.79
CA ALA A 142 28.85 21.52 -34.70
C ALA A 142 29.49 22.33 -35.85
N ASP A 143 30.73 22.80 -35.65
CA ASP A 143 31.47 23.61 -36.62
C ASP A 143 32.29 22.75 -37.61
N ASP A 144 32.27 21.42 -37.46
CA ASP A 144 32.98 20.50 -38.35
C ASP A 144 32.11 20.13 -39.57
N ASN A 145 32.49 20.65 -40.74
CA ASN A 145 31.80 20.40 -42.01
C ASN A 145 31.98 18.95 -42.55
N ASN A 146 32.77 18.09 -41.90
CA ASN A 146 32.91 16.68 -42.26
C ASN A 146 32.12 15.81 -41.26
N CYS A 147 30.90 15.44 -41.64
CA CYS A 147 29.98 14.71 -40.77
C CYS A 147 30.52 13.34 -40.31
N THR A 148 31.25 12.62 -41.16
CA THR A 148 31.89 11.35 -40.78
C THR A 148 32.96 11.54 -39.69
N ARG A 149 33.75 12.61 -39.77
CA ARG A 149 34.74 12.94 -38.74
C ARG A 149 34.06 13.47 -37.47
N ALA A 150 33.04 14.32 -37.63
CA ALA A 150 32.27 14.89 -36.53
C ALA A 150 31.59 13.79 -35.69
N VAL A 151 30.93 12.81 -36.33
CA VAL A 151 30.30 11.68 -35.62
C VAL A 151 31.33 10.79 -34.93
N ALA A 152 32.52 10.60 -35.53
CA ALA A 152 33.60 9.84 -34.88
C ALA A 152 34.11 10.54 -33.60
N PHE A 153 34.23 11.87 -33.61
CA PHE A 153 34.57 12.65 -32.42
C PHE A 153 33.47 12.61 -31.37
N LEU A 154 32.20 12.65 -31.79
CA LEU A 154 31.06 12.53 -30.87
C LEU A 154 31.06 11.14 -30.20
N GLY A 155 31.25 10.07 -30.97
CA GLY A 155 31.28 8.69 -30.47
C GLY A 155 32.35 8.48 -29.40
N GLN A 156 33.55 9.02 -29.58
CA GLN A 156 34.60 8.96 -28.56
C GLN A 156 34.24 9.64 -27.24
N ARG A 157 33.28 10.57 -27.24
CA ARG A 157 32.92 11.39 -26.08
C ARG A 157 31.67 10.90 -25.36
N ILE A 158 30.68 10.33 -26.08
CA ILE A 158 29.43 9.86 -25.48
C ILE A 158 29.48 8.39 -25.04
N HIS A 159 30.43 7.60 -25.56
CA HIS A 159 30.57 6.19 -25.21
C HIS A 159 30.92 5.95 -23.72
N SER A 160 31.36 6.98 -22.99
CA SER A 160 31.63 6.89 -21.54
C SER A 160 30.38 6.87 -20.66
N LEU A 161 29.19 7.10 -21.21
CA LEU A 161 27.99 7.29 -20.39
C LEU A 161 27.27 6.01 -19.95
N GLN A 162 27.67 4.83 -20.46
CA GLN A 162 27.09 3.53 -20.09
C GLN A 162 25.57 3.59 -19.87
N TYR A 163 24.84 3.98 -20.92
CA TYR A 163 23.39 4.14 -20.83
C TYR A 163 22.68 2.81 -20.64
N ASP A 164 21.64 2.82 -19.80
CA ASP A 164 20.64 1.75 -19.80
C ASP A 164 19.99 1.65 -21.18
N SER A 165 19.62 0.43 -21.59
CA SER A 165 18.88 0.23 -22.84
C SER A 165 17.59 1.06 -22.86
N PHE A 166 17.15 1.51 -24.03
CA PHE A 166 15.87 2.23 -24.18
C PHE A 166 14.70 1.48 -23.56
N LYS A 167 14.70 0.14 -23.63
CA LYS A 167 13.69 -0.71 -23.03
C LYS A 167 13.63 -0.58 -21.50
N LEU A 168 14.79 -0.57 -20.83
CA LEU A 168 14.86 -0.41 -19.38
C LEU A 168 14.39 0.99 -18.96
N VAL A 169 14.84 2.03 -19.67
CA VAL A 169 14.44 3.41 -19.39
C VAL A 169 12.94 3.61 -19.59
N ALA A 170 12.40 3.14 -20.71
CA ALA A 170 10.99 3.23 -21.02
C ALA A 170 10.12 2.43 -20.02
N GLY A 171 10.57 1.23 -19.62
CA GLY A 171 9.90 0.44 -18.58
C GLY A 171 9.86 1.18 -17.25
N GLY A 172 11.00 1.69 -16.78
CA GLY A 172 11.06 2.46 -15.54
C GLY A 172 10.25 3.76 -15.60
N LEU A 173 10.19 4.42 -16.77
CA LEU A 173 9.35 5.60 -16.98
C LEU A 173 7.86 5.25 -16.95
N ALA A 174 7.46 4.14 -17.58
CA ALA A 174 6.09 3.65 -17.55
C ALA A 174 5.64 3.34 -16.12
N ASP A 175 6.49 2.63 -15.36
CA ASP A 175 6.23 2.30 -13.96
C ASP A 175 6.12 3.58 -13.11
N TYR A 176 7.05 4.53 -13.30
CA TYR A 176 7.04 5.81 -12.59
C TYR A 176 5.79 6.65 -12.88
N LEU A 177 5.39 6.79 -14.15
CA LEU A 177 4.17 7.49 -14.55
C LEU A 177 2.91 6.82 -13.98
N ASN A 178 2.85 5.49 -14.03
CA ASN A 178 1.74 4.74 -13.47
C ASN A 178 1.65 4.95 -11.95
N THR A 179 2.77 4.90 -11.23
CA THR A 179 2.81 5.16 -9.79
C THR A 179 2.31 6.57 -9.45
N LEU A 180 2.80 7.60 -10.15
CA LEU A 180 2.34 8.98 -9.95
C LEU A 180 0.82 9.10 -10.16
N LYS A 181 0.28 8.52 -11.22
CA LYS A 181 -1.16 8.53 -11.50
C LYS A 181 -1.96 7.83 -10.41
N VAL A 182 -1.52 6.67 -9.94
CA VAL A 182 -2.20 5.94 -8.84
C VAL A 182 -2.26 6.78 -7.57
N TYR A 183 -1.18 7.50 -7.21
CA TYR A 183 -1.17 8.36 -6.03
C TYR A 183 -2.02 9.62 -6.20
N LEU A 184 -1.98 10.26 -7.37
CA LEU A 184 -2.86 11.37 -7.73
C LEU A 184 -4.34 10.96 -7.68
N GLU A 185 -4.68 9.80 -8.24
CA GLU A 185 -6.02 9.22 -8.17
C GLU A 185 -6.44 8.96 -6.73
N GLY A 186 -5.60 8.26 -5.95
CA GLY A 186 -5.88 7.92 -4.55
C GLY A 186 -6.15 9.17 -3.70
N ALA A 187 -5.27 10.16 -3.76
CA ALA A 187 -5.45 11.43 -3.06
C ALA A 187 -6.67 12.22 -3.59
N GLY A 188 -6.91 12.21 -4.90
CA GLY A 188 -8.08 12.80 -5.54
C GLY A 188 -9.39 12.18 -5.05
N ILE A 189 -9.45 10.85 -4.91
CA ILE A 189 -10.64 10.15 -4.42
C ILE A 189 -10.94 10.56 -2.97
N ILE A 190 -9.92 10.59 -2.10
CA ILE A 190 -10.07 11.00 -0.68
C ILE A 190 -10.66 12.42 -0.60
N LEU A 191 -10.19 13.33 -1.47
CA LEU A 191 -10.72 14.68 -1.57
C LEU A 191 -12.15 14.73 -2.12
N ASP A 192 -12.42 14.05 -3.23
CA ASP A 192 -13.73 14.04 -3.91
C ASP A 192 -14.83 13.41 -3.06
N ALA A 193 -14.48 12.41 -2.26
CA ALA A 193 -15.36 11.74 -1.31
C ALA A 193 -15.47 12.49 0.04
N ASN A 194 -14.67 13.54 0.25
CA ASN A 194 -14.59 14.29 1.50
C ASN A 194 -14.37 13.38 2.72
N LEU A 195 -13.34 12.53 2.66
CA LEU A 195 -13.04 11.55 3.71
C LEU A 195 -12.19 12.07 4.87
N ARG A 196 -12.27 13.38 5.17
CA ARG A 196 -11.45 14.00 6.22
C ARG A 196 -11.75 13.45 7.62
N ASP A 197 -13.01 13.13 7.88
CA ASP A 197 -13.44 12.56 9.16
C ASP A 197 -12.97 11.10 9.26
N GLY A 198 -12.99 10.36 8.15
CA GLY A 198 -12.42 9.01 8.06
C GLY A 198 -10.92 8.97 8.32
N VAL A 199 -10.16 9.89 7.74
CA VAL A 199 -8.71 10.03 8.00
C VAL A 199 -8.46 10.36 9.47
N SER A 200 -9.22 11.31 10.03
CA SER A 200 -9.09 11.70 11.45
C SER A 200 -9.43 10.52 12.37
N GLY A 201 -10.49 9.76 12.08
CA GLY A 201 -10.87 8.59 12.87
C GLY A 201 -9.82 7.47 12.79
N VAL A 202 -9.20 7.22 11.63
CA VAL A 202 -8.08 6.26 11.52
C VAL A 202 -6.92 6.73 12.38
N LYS A 203 -6.59 8.02 12.36
CA LYS A 203 -5.57 8.59 13.24
C LYS A 203 -5.91 8.39 14.72
N ASP A 204 -7.14 8.67 15.14
CA ASP A 204 -7.56 8.49 16.53
C ASP A 204 -7.43 7.03 16.98
N VAL A 205 -7.76 6.07 16.10
CA VAL A 205 -7.58 4.64 16.39
C VAL A 205 -6.10 4.25 16.46
N VAL A 206 -5.25 4.74 15.56
CA VAL A 206 -3.80 4.54 15.62
C VAL A 206 -3.22 5.09 16.92
N ASP A 207 -3.63 6.30 17.33
CA ASP A 207 -3.15 6.94 18.56
C ASP A 207 -3.58 6.13 19.82
N GLU A 208 -4.81 5.61 19.87
CA GLU A 208 -5.27 4.73 20.97
C GLU A 208 -4.56 3.36 20.98
N ILE A 209 -4.20 2.84 19.81
CA ILE A 209 -3.40 1.61 19.69
C ILE A 209 -1.99 1.86 20.23
N ILE A 210 -1.34 2.95 19.81
CA ILE A 210 -0.02 3.36 20.31
C ILE A 210 -0.06 3.49 21.84
N PHE A 211 -1.06 4.19 22.38
CA PHE A 211 -1.26 4.33 23.82
C PHE A 211 -1.39 2.96 24.52
N THR A 212 -2.21 2.06 23.96
CA THR A 212 -2.39 0.70 24.52
C THR A 212 -1.09 -0.10 24.51
N VAL A 213 -0.32 -0.02 23.41
CA VAL A 213 0.98 -0.69 23.28
C VAL A 213 1.97 -0.17 24.33
N GLU A 214 2.02 1.15 24.56
CA GLU A 214 2.87 1.72 25.60
C GLU A 214 2.51 1.20 27.00
N GLU A 215 1.22 1.16 27.35
CA GLU A 215 0.76 0.61 28.62
C GLU A 215 1.20 -0.85 28.79
N TRP A 216 1.13 -1.64 27.71
CA TRP A 216 1.55 -3.05 27.73
C TRP A 216 3.07 -3.18 27.90
N ILE A 217 3.86 -2.36 27.19
CA ILE A 217 5.32 -2.34 27.32
C ILE A 217 5.73 -1.98 28.76
N GLU A 218 5.12 -0.95 29.34
CA GLU A 218 5.40 -0.49 30.70
C GLU A 218 5.01 -1.51 31.76
N ALA A 219 3.99 -2.33 31.50
CA ALA A 219 3.55 -3.40 32.40
C ALA A 219 4.35 -4.71 32.22
N THR A 220 5.14 -4.85 31.15
CA THR A 220 5.77 -6.13 30.79
C THR A 220 7.02 -6.41 31.65
N PRO A 221 7.05 -7.49 32.46
CA PRO A 221 8.11 -7.70 33.45
C PRO A 221 9.53 -7.81 32.87
N TRP A 222 9.71 -8.48 31.73
CA TRP A 222 11.05 -8.65 31.15
C TRP A 222 11.56 -7.34 30.54
N VAL A 223 10.68 -6.50 29.97
CA VAL A 223 11.04 -5.19 29.42
C VAL A 223 11.61 -4.31 30.53
N ILE A 224 10.91 -4.23 31.67
CA ILE A 224 11.37 -3.51 32.86
C ILE A 224 12.70 -4.07 33.35
N LYS A 225 12.81 -5.41 33.47
CA LYS A 225 14.00 -6.08 33.99
C LYS A 225 15.25 -5.85 33.13
N ASN A 226 15.09 -5.72 31.81
CA ASN A 226 16.20 -5.51 30.87
C ASN A 226 16.49 -4.04 30.57
N ASP A 227 15.77 -3.09 31.19
CA ASP A 227 15.94 -1.65 30.98
C ASP A 227 15.72 -1.20 29.52
N VAL A 228 14.74 -1.80 28.84
CA VAL A 228 14.42 -1.52 27.42
C VAL A 228 13.06 -0.85 27.21
N VAL A 229 12.40 -0.38 28.27
CA VAL A 229 11.14 0.39 28.15
C VAL A 229 11.35 1.62 27.26
N GLY A 230 12.36 2.45 27.57
CA GLY A 230 12.63 3.69 26.85
C GLY A 230 12.89 3.50 25.35
N PRO A 231 13.81 2.62 24.94
CA PRO A 231 14.06 2.33 23.52
C PRO A 231 12.83 1.85 22.75
N ILE A 232 12.05 0.90 23.28
CA ILE A 232 10.86 0.38 22.57
C ILE A 232 9.79 1.47 22.44
N LYS A 233 9.56 2.24 23.51
CA LYS A 233 8.63 3.37 23.47
C LYS A 233 9.05 4.42 22.45
N ALA A 234 10.35 4.73 22.37
CA ALA A 234 10.85 5.72 21.42
C ALA A 234 10.58 5.36 19.96
N GLU A 235 10.61 4.07 19.59
CA GLU A 235 10.20 3.64 18.24
C GLU A 235 8.69 3.82 18.04
N ILE A 236 7.88 3.38 19.01
CA ILE A 236 6.42 3.49 18.91
C ILE A 236 5.91 4.94 18.90
N GLU A 237 6.50 5.82 19.71
CA GLU A 237 6.13 7.24 19.81
C GLU A 237 6.41 8.03 18.52
N GLN A 238 7.29 7.53 17.63
CA GLN A 238 7.55 8.16 16.35
C GLN A 238 6.42 7.91 15.33
N LEU A 239 5.67 6.81 15.50
CA LEU A 239 4.64 6.41 14.56
C LEU A 239 3.60 7.50 14.36
N ASN A 240 3.27 7.77 13.11
CA ASN A 240 2.25 8.73 12.75
C ASN A 240 1.55 8.33 11.45
N LEU A 241 0.24 8.62 11.38
CA LEU A 241 -0.51 8.49 10.13
C LEU A 241 -0.06 9.58 9.15
N PHE A 242 0.39 9.19 7.96
CA PHE A 242 0.65 10.14 6.90
C PHE A 242 -0.67 10.56 6.23
N ASP A 243 -1.06 11.82 6.43
CA ASP A 243 -2.35 12.37 5.99
C ASP A 243 -2.24 13.61 5.10
N ASN A 244 -1.04 13.96 4.64
CA ASN A 244 -0.80 15.21 3.90
C ASN A 244 -1.10 15.10 2.39
N TYR A 245 -2.35 14.77 2.06
CA TYR A 245 -2.84 14.63 0.68
C TYR A 245 -2.55 15.85 -0.21
N ALA A 246 -2.54 17.06 0.36
CA ALA A 246 -2.29 18.28 -0.39
C ALA A 246 -0.83 18.40 -0.82
N GLN A 247 0.11 17.91 0.01
CA GLN A 247 1.52 17.85 -0.36
C GLN A 247 1.74 16.82 -1.45
N VAL A 248 1.16 15.63 -1.31
CA VAL A 248 1.25 14.56 -2.33
C VAL A 248 0.73 15.02 -3.68
N LEU A 249 -0.48 15.58 -3.71
CA LEU A 249 -1.06 16.12 -4.95
C LEU A 249 -0.21 17.21 -5.59
N ARG A 250 0.51 18.01 -4.80
CA ARG A 250 1.42 19.02 -5.37
C ARG A 250 2.67 18.37 -5.93
N ASP A 251 3.33 17.53 -5.13
CA ASP A 251 4.62 16.94 -5.49
C ASP A 251 4.51 15.99 -6.69
N ASP A 252 3.48 15.15 -6.71
CA ASP A 252 3.26 14.20 -7.81
C ASP A 252 2.88 14.92 -9.10
N LEU A 253 2.07 15.98 -8.99
CA LEU A 253 1.66 16.79 -10.14
C LEU A 253 2.84 17.62 -10.67
N ASP A 254 3.65 18.21 -9.79
CA ASP A 254 4.87 18.93 -10.16
C ASP A 254 5.87 17.98 -10.83
N ALA A 255 6.04 16.76 -10.31
CA ALA A 255 6.89 15.74 -10.92
C ALA A 255 6.41 15.35 -12.32
N LEU A 256 5.12 15.05 -12.47
CA LEU A 256 4.49 14.68 -13.75
C LEU A 256 4.59 15.81 -14.77
N LEU A 257 4.26 17.03 -14.37
CA LEU A 257 4.28 18.20 -15.25
C LEU A 257 5.71 18.63 -15.61
N THR A 258 6.68 18.47 -14.71
CA THR A 258 8.10 18.70 -15.00
C THR A 258 8.59 17.73 -16.07
N LEU A 259 8.23 16.45 -15.94
CA LEU A 259 8.59 15.41 -16.90
C LEU A 259 8.00 15.71 -18.29
N GLU A 260 6.69 16.02 -18.35
CA GLU A 260 6.01 16.43 -19.57
C GLU A 260 6.62 17.70 -20.18
N GLN A 261 6.94 18.70 -19.35
CA GLN A 261 7.56 19.93 -19.81
C GLN A 261 8.95 19.70 -20.39
N ASN A 262 9.77 18.85 -19.76
CA ASN A 262 11.10 18.49 -20.26
C ASN A 262 11.00 17.79 -21.61
N TYR A 263 10.05 16.86 -21.75
CA TYR A 263 9.78 16.15 -23.00
C TYR A 263 9.35 17.10 -24.12
N LEU A 264 8.32 17.91 -23.90
CA LEU A 264 7.81 18.87 -24.89
C LEU A 264 8.83 19.95 -25.25
N THR A 265 9.64 20.40 -24.27
CA THR A 265 10.71 21.37 -24.51
C THR A 265 11.82 20.77 -25.36
N CYS A 266 12.17 19.51 -25.12
CA CYS A 266 13.12 18.78 -25.96
C CYS A 266 12.61 18.70 -27.41
N LEU A 267 11.37 18.27 -27.64
CA LEU A 267 10.79 18.21 -28.99
C LEU A 267 10.78 19.57 -29.68
N ARG A 268 10.51 20.65 -28.94
CA ARG A 268 10.55 22.01 -29.50
C ARG A 268 11.97 22.43 -29.92
N ARG A 269 13.01 21.99 -29.20
CA ARG A 269 14.41 22.37 -29.45
C ARG A 269 15.01 21.68 -30.67
N ILE A 270 14.67 20.40 -30.89
CA ILE A 270 15.26 19.60 -31.99
C ILE A 270 14.27 19.27 -33.10
N GLY A 271 13.00 19.66 -32.97
CA GLY A 271 11.94 19.32 -33.91
C GLY A 271 11.24 18.01 -33.56
N ASN A 272 10.00 17.88 -34.01
CA ASN A 272 9.20 16.67 -33.78
C ASN A 272 9.39 15.68 -34.94
N SER A 273 9.99 14.53 -34.63
CA SER A 273 10.17 13.37 -35.50
C SER A 273 10.24 12.12 -34.64
N GLU A 274 9.99 10.94 -35.21
CA GLU A 274 10.10 9.66 -34.51
C GLU A 274 11.47 9.49 -33.81
N GLN A 275 12.55 9.94 -34.48
CA GLN A 275 13.89 9.93 -33.86
C GLN A 275 14.01 10.86 -32.66
N SER A 276 13.38 12.03 -32.75
CA SER A 276 13.42 13.03 -31.68
C SER A 276 12.52 12.62 -30.52
N GLU A 277 11.41 11.93 -30.76
CA GLU A 277 10.52 11.40 -29.74
C GLU A 277 11.22 10.41 -28.81
N VAL A 278 11.94 9.43 -29.37
CA VAL A 278 12.76 8.46 -28.60
C VAL A 278 13.84 9.18 -27.80
N PHE A 279 14.58 10.09 -28.43
CA PHE A 279 15.61 10.88 -27.75
C PHE A 279 15.03 11.70 -26.60
N CYS A 280 13.91 12.37 -26.82
CA CYS A 280 13.30 13.26 -25.84
C CYS A 280 12.67 12.52 -24.66
N LEU A 281 12.14 11.31 -24.86
CA LEU A 281 11.73 10.42 -23.77
C LEU A 281 12.90 10.09 -22.85
N PHE A 282 14.01 9.65 -23.45
CA PHE A 282 15.23 9.34 -22.72
C PHE A 282 15.77 10.56 -21.99
N TYR A 283 15.90 11.69 -22.69
CA TYR A 283 16.39 12.95 -22.13
C TYR A 283 15.51 13.44 -20.96
N ALA A 284 14.18 13.42 -21.09
CA ALA A 284 13.27 13.84 -20.04
C ALA A 284 13.42 13.00 -18.78
N GLN A 285 13.55 11.68 -18.92
CA GLN A 285 13.74 10.77 -17.79
C GLN A 285 15.10 10.99 -17.08
N GLN A 286 16.18 11.21 -17.83
CA GLN A 286 17.51 11.44 -17.24
C GLN A 286 17.60 12.79 -16.52
N THR A 287 16.96 13.81 -17.06
CA THR A 287 16.95 15.16 -16.51
C THR A 287 15.98 15.34 -15.33
N GLN A 288 14.98 14.47 -15.20
CA GLN A 288 14.03 14.46 -14.08
C GLN A 288 14.75 14.48 -12.73
N THR A 289 14.42 15.43 -11.84
CA THR A 289 14.88 15.37 -10.45
C THR A 289 14.29 14.12 -9.80
N LYS A 290 15.14 13.24 -9.27
CA LYS A 290 14.69 12.09 -8.48
C LYS A 290 14.16 12.60 -7.14
N THR A 291 12.93 13.07 -7.11
CA THR A 291 12.20 13.22 -5.85
C THR A 291 11.77 11.82 -5.45
N PRO A 292 12.20 11.30 -4.28
CA PRO A 292 11.69 10.02 -3.79
C PRO A 292 10.17 10.12 -3.69
N LEU A 293 9.44 9.26 -4.40
CA LEU A 293 8.02 9.08 -4.16
C LEU A 293 7.91 8.26 -2.86
N ILE A 294 7.82 8.95 -1.73
CA ILE A 294 7.64 8.35 -0.40
C ILE A 294 6.21 8.57 0.11
N HIS A 295 5.28 8.86 -0.80
CA HIS A 295 3.94 9.31 -0.48
C HIS A 295 2.94 8.34 -1.08
N GLU A 296 2.18 7.64 -0.22
CA GLU A 296 1.36 6.53 -0.67
C GLU A 296 -0.11 6.76 -0.33
N PHE A 297 -0.90 7.13 -1.35
CA PHE A 297 -2.35 7.07 -1.28
C PHE A 297 -2.85 6.08 -2.31
N TYR A 298 -3.51 5.03 -1.82
CA TYR A 298 -3.90 3.90 -2.66
C TYR A 298 -5.40 3.90 -2.94
N ASN A 299 -5.74 3.66 -4.20
CA ASN A 299 -7.08 3.26 -4.63
C ASN A 299 -7.29 1.73 -4.54
N TYR A 300 -6.24 0.96 -4.22
CA TYR A 300 -6.27 -0.48 -3.98
C TYR A 300 -6.24 -0.78 -2.48
N LEU A 301 -6.73 -1.96 -2.09
CA LEU A 301 -6.83 -2.37 -0.69
C LEU A 301 -5.43 -2.62 -0.14
N ASN A 302 -4.87 -1.64 0.57
CA ASN A 302 -3.56 -1.75 1.20
C ASN A 302 -3.43 -0.81 2.40
N ALA A 303 -2.56 -1.19 3.31
CA ALA A 303 -1.99 -0.34 4.34
C ALA A 303 -0.51 -0.72 4.46
N GLY A 304 0.28 0.12 5.11
CA GLY A 304 1.70 -0.16 5.26
C GLY A 304 2.36 0.69 6.34
N ASN A 305 3.31 0.09 7.04
CA ASN A 305 4.24 0.75 7.92
C ASN A 305 5.56 1.01 7.20
N PHE A 306 5.80 2.26 6.80
CA PHE A 306 7.11 2.73 6.34
C PHE A 306 7.66 3.66 7.41
N HIS A 307 8.16 3.02 8.47
CA HIS A 307 8.50 3.66 9.72
C HIS A 307 9.25 4.99 9.52
N PRO A 308 8.81 6.10 10.15
CA PRO A 308 7.74 6.17 11.16
C PRO A 308 6.33 6.44 10.59
N ASN A 309 6.16 6.42 9.27
CA ASN A 309 4.89 6.81 8.64
C ASN A 309 4.02 5.58 8.35
N LEU A 310 2.77 5.64 8.80
CA LEU A 310 1.73 4.67 8.47
C LEU A 310 0.87 5.19 7.32
N TYR A 311 0.55 4.33 6.36
CA TYR A 311 -0.25 4.65 5.18
C TYR A 311 -1.46 3.74 5.10
N PHE A 312 -2.61 4.30 4.74
CA PHE A 312 -3.83 3.55 4.55
C PHE A 312 -4.51 3.95 3.25
N SER A 313 -5.09 2.96 2.58
CA SER A 313 -5.89 3.16 1.38
C SER A 313 -7.24 3.84 1.66
N TYR A 314 -7.85 4.35 0.59
CA TYR A 314 -9.21 4.91 0.58
C TYR A 314 -10.23 4.03 1.34
N TYR A 315 -10.13 2.70 1.21
CA TYR A 315 -11.09 1.77 1.81
C TYR A 315 -11.18 1.94 3.33
N PHE A 316 -10.05 2.10 4.01
CA PHE A 316 -10.02 2.18 5.48
C PHE A 316 -10.56 3.51 5.99
N TYR A 317 -10.29 4.61 5.27
CA TYR A 317 -10.88 5.91 5.55
C TYR A 317 -12.40 5.91 5.31
N ASP A 318 -12.87 5.28 4.24
CA ASP A 318 -14.30 5.17 3.96
C ASP A 318 -15.01 4.29 4.99
N LEU A 319 -14.41 3.15 5.37
CA LEU A 319 -14.92 2.30 6.45
C LEU A 319 -15.07 3.07 7.76
N MET A 320 -14.05 3.84 8.14
CA MET A 320 -14.07 4.65 9.36
C MET A 320 -15.16 5.72 9.33
N GLN A 321 -15.42 6.33 8.17
CA GLN A 321 -16.38 7.43 8.06
C GLN A 321 -17.83 6.99 7.84
N ASN A 322 -18.05 5.91 7.09
CA ASN A 322 -19.36 5.58 6.51
C ASN A 322 -20.00 4.30 7.05
N VAL A 323 -19.26 3.44 7.77
CA VAL A 323 -19.86 2.29 8.47
C VAL A 323 -20.57 2.77 9.73
N GLU A 324 -21.82 2.32 9.92
CA GLU A 324 -22.70 2.81 10.99
C GLU A 324 -22.21 2.46 12.40
N GLU A 325 -21.63 1.28 12.57
CA GLU A 325 -21.31 0.72 13.89
C GLU A 325 -19.81 0.50 14.09
N LEU A 326 -19.26 1.13 15.13
CA LEU A 326 -17.82 1.15 15.43
C LEU A 326 -17.25 -0.26 15.67
N ALA A 327 -18.02 -1.21 16.18
CA ALA A 327 -17.57 -2.58 16.37
C ALA A 327 -17.09 -3.23 15.07
N GLY A 328 -17.80 -2.99 13.95
CA GLY A 328 -17.39 -3.48 12.63
C GLY A 328 -16.17 -2.74 12.09
N VAL A 329 -16.01 -1.46 12.42
CA VAL A 329 -14.85 -0.63 12.06
C VAL A 329 -13.59 -1.05 12.83
N LEU A 330 -13.68 -1.23 14.15
CA LEU A 330 -12.59 -1.76 14.98
C LEU A 330 -12.20 -3.17 14.54
N GLY A 331 -13.22 -3.98 14.20
CA GLY A 331 -13.04 -5.31 13.63
C GLY A 331 -12.47 -5.32 12.21
N SER A 332 -12.35 -4.19 11.52
CA SER A 332 -11.77 -4.10 10.17
C SER A 332 -10.57 -3.15 10.19
N THR A 333 -10.80 -1.86 10.02
CA THR A 333 -9.80 -0.80 10.07
C THR A 333 -8.99 -0.80 11.37
N GLY A 334 -9.61 -1.09 12.52
CA GLY A 334 -8.88 -1.17 13.79
C GLY A 334 -7.87 -2.32 13.85
N ILE A 335 -8.23 -3.50 13.34
CA ILE A 335 -7.30 -4.63 13.23
C ILE A 335 -6.15 -4.29 12.27
N VAL A 336 -6.45 -3.67 11.13
CA VAL A 336 -5.41 -3.24 10.18
C VAL A 336 -4.50 -2.19 10.81
N ALA A 337 -5.04 -1.20 11.52
CA ALA A 337 -4.22 -0.23 12.24
C ALA A 337 -3.33 -0.90 13.29
N GLY A 338 -3.86 -1.89 14.01
CA GLY A 338 -3.08 -2.66 14.97
C GLY A 338 -1.98 -3.47 14.30
N HIS A 339 -2.26 -4.07 13.15
CA HIS A 339 -1.30 -4.80 12.33
C HIS A 339 -0.17 -3.88 11.86
N GLU A 340 -0.47 -2.71 11.31
CA GLU A 340 0.56 -1.77 10.85
C GLU A 340 1.44 -1.25 12.01
N VAL A 341 0.84 -0.92 13.16
CA VAL A 341 1.63 -0.55 14.36
C VAL A 341 2.54 -1.70 14.80
N SER A 342 2.05 -2.95 14.69
CA SER A 342 2.78 -4.15 15.13
C SER A 342 4.07 -4.42 14.35
N HIS A 343 4.16 -4.01 13.08
CA HIS A 343 5.40 -4.08 12.28
C HIS A 343 6.57 -3.28 12.89
N THR A 344 6.31 -2.36 13.81
CA THR A 344 7.37 -1.65 14.56
C THR A 344 8.02 -2.54 15.62
N LEU A 345 7.35 -3.63 16.02
CA LEU A 345 7.71 -4.45 17.18
C LEU A 345 8.02 -5.91 16.80
N ILE A 346 7.44 -6.38 15.69
CA ILE A 346 7.65 -7.69 15.11
C ILE A 346 8.18 -7.46 13.70
N GLU A 347 9.29 -8.10 13.36
CA GLU A 347 9.90 -7.98 12.03
C GLU A 347 10.27 -9.36 11.50
N ASN A 348 10.46 -9.44 10.18
CA ASN A 348 11.06 -10.60 9.56
C ASN A 348 12.45 -10.89 10.15
N VAL A 349 12.65 -12.08 10.73
CA VAL A 349 13.93 -12.49 11.33
C VAL A 349 15.13 -12.45 10.38
N ASN A 350 14.91 -12.43 9.07
CA ASN A 350 15.95 -12.32 8.04
C ASN A 350 16.20 -10.87 7.57
N ARG A 351 15.38 -9.91 7.99
CA ARG A 351 15.42 -8.49 7.59
C ARG A 351 14.95 -7.63 8.77
N LEU A 352 15.80 -7.50 9.77
CA LEU A 352 15.56 -6.59 10.90
C LEU A 352 15.93 -5.16 10.46
N GLU A 353 15.04 -4.20 10.63
CA GLU A 353 15.23 -2.79 10.24
C GLU A 353 15.23 -1.87 11.47
N LEU A 354 14.41 -2.19 12.47
CA LEU A 354 14.25 -1.43 13.71
C LEU A 354 14.88 -2.16 14.90
N ILE A 355 14.28 -2.04 16.09
CA ILE A 355 14.74 -2.66 17.34
C ILE A 355 13.65 -3.60 17.87
N PRO A 356 13.29 -4.68 17.15
CA PRO A 356 12.26 -5.60 17.60
C PRO A 356 12.72 -6.39 18.82
N PHE A 357 11.78 -6.69 19.71
CA PHE A 357 11.99 -7.56 20.86
C PHE A 357 10.92 -8.66 20.90
N PHE A 358 11.13 -9.67 20.06
CA PHE A 358 10.23 -10.81 19.91
C PHE A 358 11.01 -12.11 20.10
N SER A 359 10.56 -12.98 21.01
CA SER A 359 11.31 -14.18 21.40
C SER A 359 11.03 -15.37 20.49
N ASN A 360 11.93 -16.37 20.52
CA ASN A 360 11.71 -17.62 19.80
C ASN A 360 10.47 -18.37 20.31
N GLU A 361 10.13 -18.27 21.59
CA GLU A 361 8.90 -18.85 22.14
C GLU A 361 7.66 -18.21 21.51
N SER A 362 7.63 -16.87 21.43
CA SER A 362 6.56 -16.13 20.77
C SER A 362 6.50 -16.47 19.27
N MET A 363 7.64 -16.57 18.60
CA MET A 363 7.73 -16.99 17.19
C MET A 363 7.15 -18.37 16.98
N GLN A 364 7.59 -19.35 17.77
CA GLN A 364 7.09 -20.71 17.66
C GLN A 364 5.61 -20.78 18.00
N CYS A 365 5.09 -19.99 18.93
CA CYS A 365 3.66 -19.95 19.20
C CYS A 365 2.86 -19.54 17.94
N VAL A 366 3.22 -18.41 17.35
CA VAL A 366 2.56 -17.86 16.15
C VAL A 366 2.69 -18.83 14.97
N MET A 367 3.91 -19.27 14.68
CA MET A 367 4.18 -20.15 13.54
C MET A 367 3.47 -21.49 13.67
N ASN A 368 3.46 -22.11 14.86
CA ASN A 368 2.73 -23.36 15.08
C ASN A 368 1.21 -23.17 15.00
N GLN A 369 0.67 -22.00 15.41
CA GLN A 369 -0.75 -21.71 15.25
C GLN A 369 -1.11 -21.60 13.76
N TYR A 370 -0.34 -20.86 12.97
CA TYR A 370 -0.57 -20.71 11.54
C TYR A 370 -0.38 -22.01 10.76
N GLU A 371 0.62 -22.83 11.12
CA GLU A 371 0.84 -24.15 10.53
C GLU A 371 -0.36 -25.07 10.77
N ARG A 372 -0.83 -25.17 12.03
CA ARG A 372 -2.05 -25.95 12.35
C ARG A 372 -3.29 -25.42 11.65
N THR A 373 -3.41 -24.10 11.52
CA THR A 373 -4.53 -23.46 10.81
C THR A 373 -4.47 -23.76 9.31
N CYS A 374 -3.28 -23.72 8.71
CA CYS A 374 -3.05 -24.13 7.33
C CYS A 374 -3.43 -25.60 7.15
N ASP A 375 -2.94 -26.51 7.98
CA ASP A 375 -3.25 -27.95 7.88
C ASP A 375 -4.76 -28.22 7.99
N GLU A 376 -5.44 -27.57 8.91
CA GLU A 376 -6.88 -27.80 9.16
C GLU A 376 -7.76 -27.15 8.10
N PHE A 377 -7.44 -25.93 7.65
CA PHE A 377 -8.29 -25.11 6.79
C PHE A 377 -7.76 -24.93 5.36
N ARG A 378 -6.75 -25.70 4.95
CA ARG A 378 -6.21 -25.66 3.58
C ARG A 378 -7.31 -25.86 2.55
N GLU A 379 -7.32 -24.96 1.57
CA GLU A 379 -8.12 -25.14 0.37
C GLU A 379 -7.27 -25.71 -0.77
N THR A 380 -6.83 -24.86 -1.71
CA THR A 380 -5.96 -25.31 -2.82
C THR A 380 -4.53 -25.53 -2.35
N SER A 381 -3.93 -24.52 -1.73
CA SER A 381 -2.61 -24.62 -1.09
C SER A 381 -2.47 -23.54 -0.02
N CYS A 382 -1.61 -23.80 0.95
CA CYS A 382 -1.11 -22.84 1.92
C CYS A 382 0.28 -23.30 2.38
N TYR A 383 1.05 -22.37 2.92
CA TYR A 383 2.40 -22.60 3.44
C TYR A 383 2.59 -21.76 4.69
N THR A 384 3.50 -22.20 5.56
CA THR A 384 3.92 -21.47 6.75
C THR A 384 5.44 -21.54 6.78
N ALA A 385 6.10 -20.38 6.80
CA ALA A 385 7.56 -20.26 6.77
C ALA A 385 8.04 -19.05 7.58
N ASP A 386 9.26 -19.13 8.10
CA ASP A 386 9.82 -18.14 9.05
C ASP A 386 9.77 -16.70 8.54
N HIS A 387 9.84 -16.47 7.21
CA HIS A 387 9.76 -15.14 6.62
C HIS A 387 8.37 -14.50 6.72
N GLN A 388 7.34 -15.24 7.16
CA GLN A 388 5.96 -14.78 7.35
C GLN A 388 5.67 -14.40 8.81
N ILE A 389 6.66 -14.49 9.71
CA ILE A 389 6.46 -14.17 11.14
C ILE A 389 6.01 -12.73 11.36
N ASP A 390 6.50 -11.83 10.52
CA ASP A 390 6.17 -10.41 10.52
C ASP A 390 4.66 -10.21 10.37
N GLU A 391 4.12 -10.66 9.24
CA GLU A 391 2.70 -10.61 8.91
C GLU A 391 1.81 -11.40 9.87
N ASN A 392 2.19 -12.64 10.18
CA ASN A 392 1.40 -13.53 11.03
C ASN A 392 1.39 -13.04 12.49
N GLY A 393 2.50 -12.47 12.97
CA GLY A 393 2.60 -11.87 14.29
C GLY A 393 1.76 -10.60 14.37
N SER A 394 1.84 -9.74 13.35
CA SER A 394 1.08 -8.51 13.24
C SER A 394 -0.42 -8.74 13.14
N ASP A 395 -0.88 -9.81 12.47
CA ASP A 395 -2.29 -10.24 12.52
C ASP A 395 -2.77 -10.54 13.94
N ILE A 396 -2.00 -11.35 14.68
CA ILE A 396 -2.37 -11.76 16.04
C ILE A 396 -2.37 -10.56 16.99
N LEU A 397 -1.32 -9.75 16.94
CA LEU A 397 -1.23 -8.56 17.79
C LEU A 397 -2.28 -7.50 17.41
N GLY A 398 -2.51 -7.30 16.11
CA GLY A 398 -3.52 -6.36 15.61
C GLY A 398 -4.92 -6.69 16.11
N VAL A 399 -5.31 -7.97 16.11
CA VAL A 399 -6.59 -8.40 16.72
C VAL A 399 -6.63 -8.13 18.22
N GLN A 400 -5.55 -8.40 18.95
CA GLN A 400 -5.50 -8.18 20.40
C GLN A 400 -5.64 -6.69 20.76
N LEU A 401 -4.92 -5.82 20.05
CA LEU A 401 -4.96 -4.38 20.25
C LEU A 401 -6.33 -3.80 19.89
N ALA A 402 -6.86 -4.13 18.72
CA ALA A 402 -8.18 -3.66 18.30
C ALA A 402 -9.31 -4.19 19.21
N TYR A 403 -9.21 -5.43 19.68
CA TYR A 403 -10.20 -6.01 20.59
C TYR A 403 -10.13 -5.38 21.99
N ASN A 404 -8.96 -4.95 22.46
CA ASN A 404 -8.84 -4.17 23.69
C ASN A 404 -9.63 -2.86 23.63
N ILE A 405 -9.54 -2.14 22.50
CA ILE A 405 -10.31 -0.92 22.25
C ILE A 405 -11.80 -1.25 22.18
N PHE A 406 -12.18 -2.29 21.44
CA PHE A 406 -13.58 -2.75 21.39
C PHE A 406 -14.14 -3.02 22.79
N LYS A 407 -13.39 -3.69 23.65
CA LYS A 407 -13.82 -3.98 25.02
C LYS A 407 -14.01 -2.72 25.87
N LYS A 408 -13.16 -1.71 25.71
CA LYS A 408 -13.33 -0.40 26.38
C LYS A 408 -14.62 0.30 25.90
N GLU A 409 -14.86 0.34 24.59
CA GLU A 409 -16.01 1.05 23.99
C GLU A 409 -17.37 0.38 24.21
N TYR A 410 -17.38 -0.96 24.27
CA TYR A 410 -18.60 -1.77 24.38
C TYR A 410 -18.79 -2.42 25.75
N GLU A 411 -18.09 -1.95 26.80
CA GLU A 411 -18.23 -2.50 28.14
C GLU A 411 -19.71 -2.56 28.58
N GLY A 412 -20.21 -3.78 28.82
CA GLY A 412 -21.59 -4.04 29.22
C GLY A 412 -22.63 -4.03 28.09
N ARG A 413 -22.19 -3.85 26.84
CA ARG A 413 -23.03 -3.82 25.62
C ARG A 413 -22.53 -4.77 24.54
N GLU A 414 -21.54 -5.62 24.81
CA GLU A 414 -20.92 -6.49 23.81
C GLU A 414 -21.93 -7.45 23.16
N GLN A 415 -22.96 -7.85 23.92
CA GLN A 415 -24.02 -8.75 23.49
C GLN A 415 -25.25 -8.04 22.93
N ASP A 416 -25.24 -6.71 22.83
CA ASP A 416 -26.35 -5.97 22.23
C ASP A 416 -26.49 -6.33 20.75
N GLU A 417 -27.74 -6.38 20.28
CA GLU A 417 -28.07 -6.81 18.92
C GLU A 417 -27.77 -5.70 17.90
N TYR A 418 -26.91 -5.97 16.92
CA TYR A 418 -26.66 -5.07 15.79
C TYR A 418 -27.66 -5.29 14.65
N ILE A 419 -27.67 -6.52 14.10
CA ILE A 419 -28.52 -6.86 12.95
C ILE A 419 -29.12 -8.25 13.12
N LYS A 420 -30.37 -8.39 12.68
CA LYS A 420 -31.05 -9.68 12.58
C LYS A 420 -30.98 -10.21 11.16
N LEU A 421 -30.27 -11.32 11.00
CA LEU A 421 -30.25 -12.12 9.78
C LEU A 421 -31.44 -13.09 9.76
N ARG A 422 -31.56 -13.93 8.73
CA ARG A 422 -32.70 -14.86 8.59
C ARG A 422 -32.69 -15.95 9.66
N SER A 423 -31.50 -16.48 9.99
CA SER A 423 -31.32 -17.60 10.90
C SER A 423 -30.72 -17.21 12.25
N ARG A 424 -30.19 -15.99 12.41
CA ARG A 424 -29.49 -15.55 13.61
C ARG A 424 -29.56 -14.05 13.86
N VAL A 425 -29.28 -13.65 15.08
CA VAL A 425 -28.96 -12.27 15.45
C VAL A 425 -27.46 -12.14 15.56
N VAL A 426 -26.92 -11.03 15.08
CA VAL A 426 -25.51 -10.67 15.19
C VAL A 426 -25.35 -9.63 16.30
N THR A 427 -24.52 -9.92 17.29
CA THR A 427 -24.18 -8.98 18.37
C THR A 427 -23.02 -8.07 17.98
N TYR A 428 -22.76 -7.01 18.76
CA TYR A 428 -21.57 -6.17 18.55
C TYR A 428 -20.26 -6.95 18.66
N GLN A 429 -20.15 -7.88 19.60
CA GLN A 429 -18.98 -8.75 19.72
C GLN A 429 -18.79 -9.61 18.47
N GLN A 430 -19.87 -10.19 17.92
CA GLN A 430 -19.79 -10.95 16.68
C GLN A 430 -19.47 -10.05 15.47
N LEU A 431 -20.02 -8.82 15.44
CA LEU A 431 -19.78 -7.83 14.39
C LEU A 431 -18.29 -7.49 14.27
N PHE A 432 -17.58 -7.37 15.40
CA PHE A 432 -16.13 -7.20 15.42
C PHE A 432 -15.43 -8.30 14.60
N PHE A 433 -15.75 -9.56 14.83
CA PHE A 433 -15.11 -10.66 14.09
C PHE A 433 -15.55 -10.74 12.62
N TYR A 434 -16.78 -10.32 12.30
CA TYR A 434 -17.20 -10.22 10.90
C TYR A 434 -16.43 -9.13 10.14
N GLY A 435 -15.98 -8.05 10.80
CA GLY A 435 -15.26 -6.93 10.19
C GLY A 435 -14.07 -7.37 9.34
N PHE A 436 -13.13 -8.12 9.92
CA PHE A 436 -11.90 -8.51 9.24
C PHE A 436 -12.19 -9.63 8.24
N ALA A 437 -13.13 -10.53 8.56
CA ALA A 437 -13.54 -11.58 7.65
C ALA A 437 -14.12 -11.01 6.35
N PHE A 438 -14.94 -9.95 6.43
CA PHE A 438 -15.47 -9.27 5.24
C PHE A 438 -14.39 -8.51 4.48
N THR A 439 -13.50 -7.84 5.19
CA THR A 439 -12.40 -7.05 4.61
C THR A 439 -11.45 -7.95 3.81
N PHE A 440 -11.11 -9.13 4.35
CA PHE A 440 -10.16 -10.07 3.74
C PHE A 440 -10.82 -11.26 3.02
N CYS A 441 -12.12 -11.20 2.77
CA CYS A 441 -12.85 -12.29 2.13
C CYS A 441 -12.42 -12.46 0.66
N LEU A 442 -11.78 -13.60 0.36
CA LEU A 442 -11.47 -14.04 -1.00
C LEU A 442 -12.44 -15.14 -1.47
N ASN A 443 -13.25 -14.83 -2.47
CA ASN A 443 -14.38 -15.66 -2.86
C ASN A 443 -14.03 -17.03 -3.48
N SER A 444 -12.78 -17.26 -3.88
CA SER A 444 -12.33 -18.47 -4.56
C SER A 444 -11.05 -18.98 -3.91
N PRO A 445 -10.91 -20.31 -3.75
CA PRO A 445 -9.60 -20.90 -3.48
C PRO A 445 -8.59 -20.48 -4.56
N MET A 446 -7.37 -20.16 -4.15
CA MET A 446 -6.27 -19.82 -5.04
C MET A 446 -5.02 -20.62 -4.70
N GLN A 447 -4.18 -20.84 -5.71
CA GLN A 447 -2.83 -21.30 -5.48
C GLN A 447 -2.06 -20.21 -4.74
N HIS A 448 -1.60 -20.51 -3.54
CA HIS A 448 -0.76 -19.63 -2.75
C HIS A 448 0.72 -19.84 -3.10
N SER A 449 1.49 -18.74 -3.16
CA SER A 449 2.92 -18.78 -3.46
C SER A 449 3.72 -19.03 -2.17
N PRO A 450 4.71 -19.95 -2.16
CA PRO A 450 5.60 -20.12 -1.02
C PRO A 450 6.48 -18.89 -0.72
N MET A 451 6.61 -17.97 -1.67
CA MET A 451 7.41 -16.75 -1.53
C MET A 451 6.59 -15.56 -1.03
N ASP A 452 5.27 -15.71 -0.89
CA ASP A 452 4.42 -14.68 -0.30
C ASP A 452 4.77 -14.51 1.19
N VAL A 453 4.86 -13.27 1.64
CA VAL A 453 5.13 -12.94 3.04
C VAL A 453 3.86 -13.09 3.89
N HIS A 454 2.68 -12.98 3.28
CA HIS A 454 1.41 -13.17 3.96
C HIS A 454 0.96 -14.64 3.88
N ALA A 455 0.32 -15.15 4.92
CA ALA A 455 -0.41 -16.41 4.81
C ALA A 455 -1.64 -16.27 3.90
N ALA A 456 -2.13 -17.40 3.38
CA ALA A 456 -3.36 -17.43 2.58
C ALA A 456 -4.57 -16.85 3.38
N MET A 457 -5.47 -16.12 2.72
CA MET A 457 -6.55 -15.36 3.39
C MET A 457 -7.46 -16.23 4.28
N ASN A 458 -7.77 -17.46 3.86
CA ASN A 458 -8.53 -18.42 4.66
C ASN A 458 -7.79 -18.80 5.96
N VAL A 459 -6.46 -18.90 5.90
CA VAL A 459 -5.60 -19.18 7.05
C VAL A 459 -5.52 -17.96 7.96
N ARG A 460 -5.28 -16.75 7.41
CA ARG A 460 -5.25 -15.50 8.20
C ARG A 460 -6.55 -15.29 8.98
N ILE A 461 -7.70 -15.36 8.29
CA ILE A 461 -9.01 -15.14 8.93
C ILE A 461 -9.27 -16.18 10.03
N ASN A 462 -8.99 -17.45 9.77
CA ASN A 462 -9.23 -18.51 10.76
C ASN A 462 -8.22 -18.44 11.93
N ALA A 463 -6.97 -18.05 11.69
CA ALA A 463 -5.99 -17.84 12.75
C ALA A 463 -6.36 -16.64 13.63
N MET A 464 -6.82 -15.53 13.06
CA MET A 464 -7.34 -14.37 13.81
C MET A 464 -8.61 -14.73 14.62
N ALA A 465 -9.50 -15.55 14.06
CA ALA A 465 -10.69 -16.06 14.76
C ALA A 465 -10.35 -17.00 15.93
N ASN A 466 -9.08 -17.38 16.13
CA ASN A 466 -8.67 -18.14 17.32
C ASN A 466 -8.50 -17.27 18.58
N HIS A 467 -8.74 -15.96 18.51
CA HIS A 467 -8.79 -15.11 19.69
C HIS A 467 -9.82 -15.62 20.71
N PRO A 468 -9.54 -15.68 22.03
CA PRO A 468 -10.46 -16.26 23.02
C PRO A 468 -11.86 -15.64 23.03
N ALA A 469 -11.95 -14.34 22.75
CA ALA A 469 -13.23 -13.67 22.67
C ALA A 469 -14.08 -14.06 21.44
N PHE A 470 -13.49 -14.63 20.38
CA PHE A 470 -14.27 -15.23 19.30
C PHE A 470 -15.04 -16.44 19.80
N GLN A 471 -14.36 -17.30 20.58
CA GLN A 471 -14.97 -18.48 21.17
C GLN A 471 -16.16 -18.10 22.05
N GLU A 472 -16.03 -17.04 22.84
CA GLU A 472 -17.12 -16.46 23.62
C GLU A 472 -18.24 -15.93 22.71
N ALA A 473 -17.91 -15.10 21.71
CA ALA A 473 -18.89 -14.45 20.84
C ALA A 473 -19.77 -15.45 20.06
N PHE A 474 -19.19 -16.56 19.60
CA PHE A 474 -19.88 -17.58 18.81
C PHE A 474 -20.24 -18.84 19.63
N GLN A 475 -19.91 -18.87 20.91
CA GLN A 475 -20.16 -19.99 21.83
C GLN A 475 -19.59 -21.31 21.30
N CYS A 476 -18.38 -21.26 20.73
CA CYS A 476 -17.71 -22.44 20.21
C CYS A 476 -17.15 -23.31 21.34
N SER A 477 -17.26 -24.63 21.21
CA SER A 477 -16.62 -25.55 22.16
C SER A 477 -15.10 -25.59 21.95
N ASP A 478 -14.35 -25.93 23.00
CA ASP A 478 -12.87 -26.06 22.93
C ASP A 478 -12.41 -27.04 21.84
N ASN A 479 -13.23 -28.07 21.58
CA ASN A 479 -12.97 -29.10 20.58
C ASN A 479 -13.63 -28.82 19.22
N SER A 480 -14.22 -27.63 19.04
CA SER A 480 -14.72 -27.21 17.75
C SER A 480 -13.57 -27.13 16.75
N ARG A 481 -13.86 -27.40 15.47
CA ARG A 481 -12.84 -27.34 14.42
C ARG A 481 -12.16 -25.96 14.39
N MET A 482 -12.94 -24.89 14.57
CA MET A 482 -12.42 -23.52 14.62
C MET A 482 -11.43 -23.33 15.76
N MET A 483 -11.71 -23.80 16.98
CA MET A 483 -10.82 -23.58 18.13
C MET A 483 -9.71 -24.63 18.29
N SER A 484 -9.75 -25.75 17.56
CA SER A 484 -8.75 -26.83 17.71
C SER A 484 -7.33 -26.48 17.24
N THR A 485 -7.15 -25.39 16.49
CA THR A 485 -5.85 -24.96 15.94
C THR A 485 -5.06 -24.06 16.88
N VAL A 486 -5.70 -23.52 17.92
CA VAL A 486 -5.05 -22.73 18.98
C VAL A 486 -4.96 -23.55 20.26
N LYS A 487 -3.76 -23.55 20.87
CA LYS A 487 -3.53 -24.22 22.17
C LYS A 487 -3.60 -23.23 23.33
N GLU A 488 -3.01 -22.07 23.11
CA GLU A 488 -2.96 -20.93 24.02
C GLU A 488 -2.87 -19.65 23.18
N GLN A 489 -3.25 -18.52 23.77
CA GLN A 489 -3.11 -17.23 23.11
C GLN A 489 -1.62 -16.84 23.09
N CYS A 490 -1.08 -16.56 21.90
CA CYS A 490 0.32 -16.17 21.78
C CYS A 490 0.59 -14.81 22.40
N LEU A 491 1.57 -14.78 23.30
CA LEU A 491 2.06 -13.56 23.93
C LEU A 491 3.19 -12.99 23.08
N ILE A 492 2.87 -11.94 22.32
CA ILE A 492 3.80 -11.36 21.35
C ILE A 492 4.99 -10.71 22.07
N PHE A 493 4.73 -10.00 23.17
CA PHE A 493 5.75 -9.37 24.00
C PHE A 493 6.12 -10.19 25.24
N GLY A 494 6.04 -11.52 25.18
CA GLY A 494 6.69 -12.43 26.13
C GLY A 494 5.76 -13.25 27.02
N GLU A 495 6.22 -14.38 27.55
CA GLU A 495 6.73 -14.34 28.93
C GLU A 495 8.23 -14.67 28.99
N GLY A 496 9.04 -13.64 29.25
CA GLY A 496 10.49 -13.75 29.50
C GLY A 496 11.44 -13.34 28.36
N ALA A 497 10.93 -12.77 27.26
CA ALA A 497 11.70 -12.43 26.04
C ALA A 497 13.05 -11.74 26.36
N PRO A 498 14.17 -12.32 25.91
CA PRO A 498 14.79 -12.09 24.59
C PRO A 498 15.17 -13.45 23.92
N GLU A 499 15.30 -13.64 22.61
CA GLU A 499 16.17 -12.90 21.69
C GLU A 499 15.48 -12.49 20.39
N THR A 500 15.72 -11.23 20.02
CA THR A 500 15.97 -10.83 18.63
C THR A 500 17.37 -10.22 18.57
N ARG A 501 18.24 -10.66 17.64
CA ARG A 501 19.51 -9.97 17.31
C ARG A 501 19.96 -10.21 15.87
N LYS A 502 20.33 -9.11 15.18
CA LYS A 502 21.75 -8.83 14.95
C LYS A 502 22.04 -7.34 15.13
N PHE A 503 23.14 -7.09 15.84
CA PHE A 503 23.69 -5.79 16.22
C PHE A 503 23.80 -4.77 15.10
#